data_AF-A0A0T6AKC3-F1
#
_entry.id   AF-A0A0T6AKC3-F1
#
_cell.length_a   1.000
_cell.length_b   1.000
_cell.length_c   1.000
_cell.angle_alpha   90.00
_cell.angle_beta   90.00
_cell.angle_gamma   90.00
#
_symmetry.space_group_name_H-M   'P 1'
#
loop_
_entity.id
_entity.type
_entity.pdbx_description
1 polymer ?
#
loop_
_entity_poly.entity_id
_entity_poly.type
_entity_poly.pdbx_seq_one_letter_code
_entity_poly.pdbx_strand_id
1 'polypeptide(L)'
;SRINADAVLAGGSVMVDQASQVGRDLVAMGGSVRVLGSVSRNAFLNGGDVIIGGTIQGNVEVQADHVTLLPSARIQGQLRYSADRPAEIQSGAQVTGGIERTLRPTAPWRYYRPFAFRFAGRVMEALWLLAIGFVALAVAPRGVPRVVERVSRHFGMSLLTGFILLVVVPVAALLVAFTLIGIPLSIAAVLLYLATLYPGQIFPALWLGEWIMRSLGRGGAPPSPYLAMTVGVILFAIAVAVPFIGWLLRLVALLAGFGALWAAVWATRAMRQAA
;
A
#
# COMPACT_ATOMS: atom_id res chain seq x y z
N SER A 1 -14.88 -26.94 -6.25
CA SER A 1 -15.55 -25.64 -6.52
C SER A 1 -15.15 -25.16 -7.91
N ARG A 2 -16.05 -24.54 -8.68
CA ARG A 2 -15.76 -24.08 -10.05
C ARG A 2 -15.73 -22.56 -10.11
N ILE A 3 -14.61 -22.00 -10.57
CA ILE A 3 -14.42 -20.56 -10.78
C ILE A 3 -14.36 -20.34 -12.29
N ASN A 4 -15.31 -19.62 -12.88
CA ASN A 4 -15.33 -19.35 -14.33
C ASN A 4 -14.48 -18.13 -14.74
N ALA A 5 -13.63 -17.65 -13.84
CA ALA A 5 -12.79 -16.47 -14.00
C ALA A 5 -11.35 -16.78 -13.61
N ASP A 6 -10.52 -15.73 -13.56
CA ASP A 6 -9.16 -15.82 -13.01
C ASP A 6 -9.24 -16.04 -11.48
N ALA A 7 -8.31 -16.82 -10.93
CA ALA A 7 -8.24 -17.07 -9.50
C ALA A 7 -6.91 -16.56 -8.95
N VAL A 8 -6.98 -15.68 -7.94
CA VAL A 8 -5.81 -15.18 -7.20
C VAL A 8 -5.91 -15.65 -5.76
N LEU A 9 -4.97 -16.49 -5.34
CA LEU A 9 -4.93 -17.11 -4.02
C LEU A 9 -3.62 -16.75 -3.32
N ALA A 10 -3.72 -16.29 -2.06
CA ALA A 10 -2.55 -15.97 -1.24
C ALA A 10 -2.78 -16.43 0.21
N GLY A 11 -1.77 -17.05 0.83
CA GLY A 11 -1.85 -17.48 2.24
C GLY A 11 -0.61 -18.24 2.69
N GLY A 12 -0.55 -18.65 3.95
CA GLY A 12 0.55 -19.49 4.45
C GLY A 12 0.62 -20.86 3.76
N SER A 13 -0.56 -21.45 3.50
CA SER A 13 -0.75 -22.67 2.71
C SER A 13 -1.90 -22.44 1.73
N VAL A 14 -1.68 -22.74 0.45
CA VAL A 14 -2.67 -22.60 -0.62
C VAL A 14 -2.89 -23.96 -1.26
N MET A 15 -4.15 -24.41 -1.34
CA MET A 15 -4.52 -25.68 -1.94
C MET A 15 -5.65 -25.49 -2.94
N VAL A 16 -5.40 -25.86 -4.20
CA VAL A 16 -6.42 -26.06 -5.23
C VAL A 16 -6.70 -27.56 -5.29
N ASP A 17 -7.76 -27.97 -4.62
CA ASP A 17 -8.15 -29.37 -4.50
C ASP A 17 -8.54 -30.00 -5.86
N GLN A 18 -8.48 -31.33 -5.95
CA GLN A 18 -8.79 -32.12 -7.16
C GLN A 18 -10.18 -31.82 -7.73
N ALA A 19 -11.17 -31.58 -6.86
CA ALA A 19 -12.54 -31.23 -7.26
C ALA A 19 -12.71 -29.75 -7.68
N SER A 20 -11.61 -28.98 -7.77
CA SER A 20 -11.65 -27.57 -8.11
C SER A 20 -11.20 -27.30 -9.55
N GLN A 21 -11.86 -26.34 -10.19
CA GLN A 21 -11.58 -25.93 -11.56
C GLN A 21 -11.49 -24.42 -11.66
N VAL A 22 -10.37 -23.93 -12.18
CA VAL A 22 -10.12 -22.53 -12.52
C VAL A 22 -10.31 -22.38 -14.03
N GLY A 23 -11.34 -21.66 -14.43
CA GLY A 23 -11.79 -21.52 -15.83
C GLY A 23 -10.90 -20.63 -16.69
N ARG A 24 -9.95 -19.90 -16.08
CA ARG A 24 -8.97 -19.07 -16.78
C ARG A 24 -7.58 -19.24 -16.17
N ASP A 25 -6.92 -18.15 -15.77
CA ASP A 25 -5.56 -18.16 -15.23
C ASP A 25 -5.57 -18.32 -13.70
N LEU A 26 -4.59 -19.05 -13.17
CA LEU A 26 -4.37 -19.23 -11.73
C LEU A 26 -3.12 -18.48 -11.30
N VAL A 27 -3.25 -17.64 -10.27
CA VAL A 27 -2.12 -17.08 -9.52
C VAL A 27 -2.22 -17.59 -8.09
N ALA A 28 -1.24 -18.36 -7.64
CA ALA A 28 -1.20 -18.91 -6.28
C ALA A 28 0.14 -18.59 -5.60
N MET A 29 0.07 -18.00 -4.40
CA MET A 29 1.24 -17.57 -3.63
C MET A 29 1.15 -18.04 -2.18
N GLY A 30 2.18 -18.70 -1.66
CA GLY A 30 2.21 -19.09 -0.24
C GLY A 30 3.46 -19.81 0.20
N GLY A 31 3.57 -20.15 1.49
CA GLY A 31 4.68 -20.97 1.98
C GLY A 31 4.67 -22.37 1.35
N SER A 32 3.48 -22.98 1.30
CA SER A 32 3.22 -24.22 0.55
C SER A 32 2.08 -24.02 -0.44
N VAL A 33 2.27 -24.41 -1.69
CA VAL A 33 1.26 -24.33 -2.75
C VAL A 33 1.03 -25.71 -3.35
N ARG A 34 -0.21 -26.19 -3.32
CA ARG A 34 -0.61 -27.48 -3.90
C ARG A 34 -1.69 -27.26 -4.96
N VAL A 35 -1.40 -27.63 -6.20
CA VAL A 35 -2.35 -27.55 -7.31
C VAL A 35 -2.70 -28.95 -7.79
N LEU A 36 -3.80 -29.49 -7.27
CA LEU A 36 -4.31 -30.82 -7.60
C LEU A 36 -5.52 -30.76 -8.55
N GLY A 37 -6.22 -29.62 -8.60
CA GLY A 37 -7.36 -29.38 -9.49
C GLY A 37 -6.97 -29.00 -10.92
N SER A 38 -7.95 -28.55 -11.71
CA SER A 38 -7.72 -28.17 -13.11
C SER A 38 -7.63 -26.66 -13.33
N VAL A 39 -6.75 -26.24 -14.24
CA VAL A 39 -6.59 -24.84 -14.70
C VAL A 39 -6.74 -24.82 -16.21
N SER A 40 -7.73 -24.08 -16.70
CA SER A 40 -8.09 -24.05 -18.12
C SER A 40 -7.12 -23.23 -18.99
N ARG A 41 -6.24 -22.41 -18.38
CA ARG A 41 -5.20 -21.65 -19.08
C ARG A 41 -3.87 -21.74 -18.32
N ASN A 42 -3.26 -20.60 -17.98
CA ASN A 42 -1.91 -20.54 -17.43
C ASN A 42 -1.94 -20.60 -15.90
N ALA A 43 -0.85 -21.06 -15.31
CA ALA A 43 -0.66 -21.05 -13.87
C ALA A 43 0.65 -20.37 -13.49
N PHE A 44 0.58 -19.47 -12.52
CA PHE A 44 1.71 -18.77 -11.93
C PHE A 44 1.78 -19.10 -10.45
N LEU A 45 2.80 -19.84 -10.06
CA LEU A 45 2.92 -20.45 -8.73
C LEU A 45 4.18 -19.91 -8.04
N ASN A 46 4.01 -19.35 -6.85
CA ASN A 46 5.11 -18.85 -6.03
C ASN A 46 5.04 -19.42 -4.62
N GLY A 47 6.11 -20.03 -4.14
CA GLY A 47 6.15 -20.48 -2.75
C GLY A 47 7.43 -21.17 -2.32
N GLY A 48 7.55 -21.55 -1.05
CA GLY A 48 8.69 -22.36 -0.60
C GLY A 48 8.63 -23.75 -1.25
N ASP A 49 7.52 -24.44 -1.04
CA ASP A 49 7.26 -25.77 -1.62
C ASP A 49 6.04 -25.76 -2.55
N VAL A 50 6.26 -26.06 -3.83
CA VAL A 50 5.22 -26.11 -4.85
C VAL A 50 5.02 -27.54 -5.35
N ILE A 51 3.79 -28.05 -5.20
CA ILE A 51 3.39 -29.39 -5.65
C ILE A 51 2.30 -29.26 -6.71
N ILE A 52 2.55 -29.84 -7.89
CA ILE A 52 1.61 -29.86 -9.01
C ILE A 52 1.19 -31.31 -9.25
N GLY A 53 -0.10 -31.60 -9.14
CA GLY A 53 -0.69 -32.90 -9.49
C GLY A 53 -1.93 -32.81 -10.36
N GLY A 54 -2.39 -31.59 -10.66
CA GLY A 54 -3.56 -31.34 -11.47
C GLY A 54 -3.28 -31.24 -12.98
N THR A 55 -4.32 -30.88 -13.73
CA THR A 55 -4.22 -30.63 -15.17
C THR A 55 -4.20 -29.13 -15.47
N ILE A 56 -3.18 -28.66 -16.18
CA ILE A 56 -3.02 -27.27 -16.59
C ILE A 56 -2.92 -27.23 -18.12
N GLN A 57 -3.87 -26.54 -18.75
CA GLN A 57 -4.00 -26.51 -20.21
C GLN A 57 -3.04 -25.52 -20.89
N GLY A 58 -2.54 -24.52 -20.16
CA GLY A 58 -1.60 -23.52 -20.67
C GLY A 58 -0.19 -23.69 -20.12
N ASN A 59 0.55 -22.59 -20.10
CA ASN A 59 1.91 -22.53 -19.58
C ASN A 59 1.92 -22.45 -18.05
N VAL A 60 2.96 -23.00 -17.45
CA VAL A 60 3.17 -22.98 -16.01
C VAL A 60 4.48 -22.28 -15.71
N GLU A 61 4.42 -21.23 -14.92
CA GLU A 61 5.59 -20.55 -14.40
C GLU A 61 5.65 -20.72 -12.88
N VAL A 62 6.75 -21.32 -12.41
CA VAL A 62 6.95 -21.65 -11.00
C VAL A 62 8.20 -20.97 -10.47
N GLN A 63 8.06 -20.26 -9.35
CA GLN A 63 9.19 -19.77 -8.59
C GLN A 63 9.11 -20.35 -7.17
N ALA A 64 10.00 -21.29 -6.85
CA ALA A 64 9.98 -21.97 -5.56
C ALA A 64 11.34 -22.43 -5.08
N ASP A 65 11.46 -22.85 -3.82
CA ASP A 65 12.68 -23.51 -3.32
C ASP A 65 12.68 -24.98 -3.75
N HIS A 66 11.52 -25.65 -3.63
CA HIS A 66 11.27 -27.01 -4.11
C HIS A 66 10.05 -27.07 -5.03
N VAL A 67 10.20 -27.79 -6.15
CA VAL A 67 9.13 -28.03 -7.12
C VAL A 67 8.98 -29.53 -7.29
N THR A 68 7.76 -30.04 -7.08
CA THR A 68 7.42 -31.45 -7.26
C THR A 68 6.26 -31.59 -8.24
N LEU A 69 6.46 -32.37 -9.30
CA LEU A 69 5.40 -32.81 -10.19
C LEU A 69 4.99 -34.23 -9.78
N LEU A 70 3.74 -34.38 -9.38
CA LEU A 70 3.14 -35.68 -9.04
C LEU A 70 2.84 -36.50 -10.31
N PRO A 71 2.66 -37.82 -10.21
CA PRO A 71 2.37 -38.70 -11.36
C PRO A 71 1.11 -38.32 -12.13
N SER A 72 0.16 -37.63 -11.48
CA SER A 72 -1.08 -37.16 -12.09
C SER A 72 -0.96 -35.82 -12.80
N ALA A 73 0.18 -35.13 -12.69
CA ALA A 73 0.39 -33.81 -13.26
C ALA A 73 0.36 -33.87 -14.80
N ARG A 74 -0.50 -33.04 -15.40
CA ARG A 74 -0.58 -32.90 -16.86
C ARG A 74 -0.50 -31.43 -17.23
N ILE A 75 0.60 -31.03 -17.85
CA ILE A 75 0.84 -29.66 -18.32
C ILE A 75 0.88 -29.70 -19.84
N GLN A 76 -0.10 -29.09 -20.50
CA GLN A 76 -0.16 -29.06 -21.96
C GLN A 76 0.78 -28.00 -22.57
N GLY A 77 1.01 -26.89 -21.86
CA GLY A 77 1.98 -25.88 -22.27
C GLY A 77 3.40 -26.16 -21.81
N GLN A 78 4.21 -25.12 -21.79
CA GLN A 78 5.59 -25.14 -21.29
C GLN A 78 5.62 -25.01 -19.76
N LEU A 79 6.47 -25.79 -19.09
CA LEU A 79 6.83 -25.57 -17.69
C LEU A 79 8.13 -24.78 -17.60
N ARG A 80 8.04 -23.53 -17.15
CA ARG A 80 9.19 -22.70 -16.78
C ARG A 80 9.32 -22.67 -15.27
N TYR A 81 10.45 -23.11 -14.72
CA TYR A 81 10.64 -23.09 -13.29
C TYR A 81 11.97 -22.46 -12.88
N SER A 82 11.95 -21.80 -11.72
CA SER A 82 13.11 -21.22 -11.08
C SER A 82 13.21 -21.68 -9.63
N ALA A 83 14.13 -22.61 -9.40
CA ALA A 83 14.39 -23.22 -8.10
C ALA A 83 15.89 -23.48 -7.89
N ASP A 84 16.30 -23.45 -6.63
CA ASP A 84 17.69 -23.69 -6.22
C ASP A 84 18.09 -25.14 -6.57
N ARG A 85 17.16 -26.07 -6.40
CA ARG A 85 17.31 -27.49 -6.77
C ARG A 85 16.54 -27.81 -8.07
N PRO A 86 16.96 -28.85 -8.82
CA PRO A 86 16.16 -29.37 -9.93
C PRO A 86 14.77 -29.78 -9.46
N ALA A 87 13.75 -29.61 -10.31
CA ALA A 87 12.40 -30.06 -10.00
C ALA A 87 12.35 -31.60 -9.89
N GLU A 88 11.64 -32.11 -8.88
CA GLU A 88 11.39 -33.53 -8.71
C GLU A 88 10.18 -33.92 -9.58
N ILE A 89 10.45 -34.62 -10.68
CA ILE A 89 9.42 -35.06 -11.61
C ILE A 89 9.17 -36.55 -11.38
N GLN A 90 8.03 -36.88 -10.79
CA GLN A 90 7.68 -38.26 -10.51
C GLN A 90 7.19 -38.97 -11.77
N SER A 91 7.50 -40.27 -11.88
CA SER A 91 7.11 -41.12 -13.02
C SER A 91 5.60 -41.06 -13.25
N GLY A 92 5.18 -40.53 -14.41
CA GLY A 92 3.77 -40.35 -14.79
C GLY A 92 3.40 -38.91 -15.11
N ALA A 93 4.17 -37.93 -14.60
CA ALA A 93 3.97 -36.52 -14.93
C ALA A 93 4.22 -36.25 -16.42
N GLN A 94 3.31 -35.51 -17.06
CA GLN A 94 3.37 -35.18 -18.50
C GLN A 94 3.50 -33.66 -18.69
N VAL A 95 4.52 -33.22 -19.43
CA VAL A 95 4.70 -31.83 -19.83
C VAL A 95 4.91 -31.77 -21.34
N THR A 96 3.88 -31.39 -22.09
CA THR A 96 3.89 -31.44 -23.57
C THR A 96 4.75 -30.34 -24.18
N GLY A 97 4.69 -29.11 -23.64
CA GLY A 97 5.43 -27.96 -24.17
C GLY A 97 6.90 -27.87 -23.73
N GLY A 98 7.42 -28.92 -23.08
CA GLY A 98 8.80 -28.97 -22.60
C GLY A 98 9.02 -28.31 -21.24
N ILE A 99 10.19 -28.57 -20.67
CA ILE A 99 10.59 -28.12 -19.34
C ILE A 99 11.83 -27.24 -19.48
N GLU A 100 11.70 -25.98 -19.08
CA GLU A 100 12.79 -25.01 -19.10
C GLU A 100 13.13 -24.58 -17.68
N ARG A 101 14.35 -24.90 -17.24
CA ARG A 101 14.88 -24.40 -15.98
C ARG A 101 15.53 -23.05 -16.20
N THR A 102 14.92 -22.00 -15.69
CA THR A 102 15.56 -20.69 -15.60
C THR A 102 16.30 -20.61 -14.26
N LEU A 103 17.64 -20.50 -14.31
CA LEU A 103 18.43 -20.19 -13.13
C LEU A 103 17.82 -18.94 -12.47
N ARG A 104 17.59 -19.00 -11.14
CA ARG A 104 17.13 -17.83 -10.39
C ARG A 104 18.05 -16.66 -10.76
N PRO A 105 17.53 -15.58 -11.37
CA PRO A 105 18.30 -14.36 -11.46
C PRO A 105 18.78 -14.07 -10.04
N THR A 106 20.06 -13.78 -9.84
CA THR A 106 20.70 -13.54 -8.53
C THR A 106 20.09 -12.35 -7.76
N ALA A 107 19.00 -11.79 -8.26
CA ALA A 107 18.12 -10.86 -7.59
C ALA A 107 16.65 -11.31 -7.81
N PRO A 108 16.08 -12.13 -6.90
CA PRO A 108 14.72 -12.70 -7.00
C PRO A 108 13.59 -11.65 -7.05
N TRP A 109 13.91 -10.40 -6.75
CA TRP A 109 12.97 -9.32 -6.50
C TRP A 109 12.29 -8.70 -7.73
N ARG A 110 12.68 -8.96 -8.99
CA ARG A 110 12.33 -8.04 -10.10
C ARG A 110 11.00 -8.28 -10.82
N TYR A 111 10.37 -9.45 -10.69
CA TYR A 111 9.17 -9.80 -11.50
C TYR A 111 7.85 -9.79 -10.71
N TYR A 112 7.85 -10.20 -9.43
CA TYR A 112 6.69 -10.10 -8.52
C TYR A 112 6.59 -8.75 -7.78
N ARG A 113 7.51 -7.83 -8.10
CA ARG A 113 7.68 -6.53 -7.45
C ARG A 113 6.55 -5.49 -7.63
N PRO A 114 5.62 -5.54 -8.61
CA PRO A 114 4.67 -4.45 -8.75
C PRO A 114 3.57 -4.51 -7.69
N PHE A 115 2.95 -5.65 -7.42
CA PHE A 115 1.69 -5.65 -6.67
C PHE A 115 1.87 -5.87 -5.16
N ALA A 116 2.59 -6.92 -4.76
CA ALA A 116 2.83 -7.23 -3.34
C ALA A 116 3.71 -6.17 -2.64
N PHE A 117 4.74 -5.65 -3.32
CA PHE A 117 5.57 -4.56 -2.78
C PHE A 117 4.82 -3.23 -2.71
N ARG A 118 3.94 -2.94 -3.69
CA ARG A 118 3.06 -1.76 -3.60
C ARG A 118 2.07 -1.91 -2.46
N PHE A 119 1.44 -3.06 -2.30
CA PHE A 119 0.51 -3.31 -1.20
C PHE A 119 1.18 -3.28 0.17
N ALA A 120 2.32 -3.98 0.33
CA ALA A 120 3.13 -3.93 1.55
C ALA A 120 3.63 -2.52 1.86
N GLY A 121 4.05 -1.77 0.82
CA GLY A 121 4.41 -0.36 0.96
C GLY A 121 3.24 0.50 1.43
N ARG A 122 2.01 0.26 0.95
CA ARG A 122 0.81 0.97 1.41
C ARG A 122 0.43 0.62 2.85
N VAL A 123 0.53 -0.66 3.22
CA VAL A 123 0.27 -1.09 4.60
C VAL A 123 1.29 -0.45 5.54
N MET A 124 2.57 -0.49 5.19
CA MET A 124 3.64 0.14 5.98
C MET A 124 3.44 1.66 6.09
N GLU A 125 3.06 2.33 5.01
CA GLU A 125 2.73 3.76 5.01
C GLU A 125 1.54 4.06 5.94
N ALA A 126 0.47 3.26 5.88
CA ALA A 126 -0.67 3.43 6.77
C ALA A 126 -0.28 3.23 8.24
N LEU A 127 0.52 2.21 8.56
CA LEU A 127 1.04 1.98 9.91
C LEU A 127 1.89 3.16 10.40
N TRP A 128 2.74 3.73 9.54
CA TRP A 128 3.57 4.88 9.88
C TRP A 128 2.72 6.15 10.11
N LEU A 129 1.70 6.38 9.30
CA LEU A 129 0.75 7.48 9.49
C LEU A 129 -0.07 7.34 10.77
N LEU A 130 -0.48 6.11 11.12
CA LEU A 130 -1.13 5.83 12.40
C LEU A 130 -0.20 6.11 13.58
N ALA A 131 1.04 5.65 13.51
CA ALA A 131 2.03 5.90 14.55
C ALA A 131 2.23 7.41 14.76
N ILE A 132 2.48 8.17 13.70
CA ILE A 132 2.62 9.63 13.78
C ILE A 132 1.32 10.27 14.28
N GLY A 133 0.16 9.81 13.80
CA GLY A 133 -1.15 10.35 14.19
C GLY A 133 -1.45 10.16 15.67
N PHE A 134 -1.12 8.99 16.22
CA PHE A 134 -1.26 8.71 17.65
C PHE A 134 -0.27 9.51 18.49
N VAL A 135 0.99 9.63 18.05
CA VAL A 135 1.97 10.50 18.71
C VAL A 135 1.51 11.96 18.69
N ALA A 136 0.98 12.44 17.57
CA ALA A 136 0.45 13.80 17.45
C ALA A 136 -0.74 14.05 18.38
N LEU A 137 -1.67 13.09 18.49
CA LEU A 137 -2.78 13.15 19.45
C LEU A 137 -2.30 13.12 20.90
N ALA A 138 -1.24 12.37 21.21
CA ALA A 138 -0.66 12.30 22.55
C ALA A 138 0.10 13.59 22.94
N VAL A 139 0.90 14.15 22.03
CA VAL A 139 1.72 15.36 22.28
C VAL A 139 0.87 16.63 22.23
N ALA A 140 -0.11 16.70 21.32
CA ALA A 140 -0.94 17.88 21.08
C ALA A 140 -2.45 17.56 21.09
N PRO A 141 -3.01 17.05 22.21
CA PRO A 141 -4.41 16.58 22.29
C PRO A 141 -5.44 17.68 22.00
N ARG A 142 -5.10 18.96 22.26
CA ARG A 142 -5.93 20.12 21.93
C ARG A 142 -5.56 20.78 20.60
N GLY A 143 -4.36 20.50 20.09
CA GLY A 143 -3.86 21.07 18.84
C GLY A 143 -4.44 20.35 17.63
N VAL A 144 -4.44 19.02 17.65
CA VAL A 144 -4.92 18.21 16.52
C VAL A 144 -6.40 18.49 16.18
N PRO A 145 -7.35 18.50 17.14
CA PRO A 145 -8.76 18.79 16.82
C PRO A 145 -8.97 20.20 16.24
N ARG A 146 -8.19 21.21 16.65
CA ARG A 146 -8.27 22.58 16.11
C ARG A 146 -7.86 22.63 14.64
N VAL A 147 -6.83 21.87 14.26
CA VAL A 147 -6.39 21.79 12.87
C VAL A 147 -7.44 21.07 12.02
N VAL A 148 -8.00 19.97 12.52
CA VAL A 148 -9.09 19.23 11.88
C VAL A 148 -10.33 20.10 11.66
N GLU A 149 -10.73 20.88 12.67
CA GLU A 149 -11.85 21.82 12.56
C GLU A 149 -11.59 22.91 11.51
N ARG A 150 -10.35 23.34 11.36
CA ARG A 150 -10.00 24.31 10.32
C ARG A 150 -10.05 23.70 8.93
N VAL A 151 -9.62 22.44 8.76
CA VAL A 151 -9.76 21.71 7.49
C VAL A 151 -11.24 21.63 7.09
N SER A 152 -12.15 21.37 8.03
CA SER A 152 -13.59 21.26 7.72
C SER A 152 -14.26 22.61 7.46
N ARG A 153 -13.98 23.63 8.27
CA ARG A 153 -14.65 24.94 8.15
C ARG A 153 -14.05 25.84 7.05
N HIS A 154 -12.76 25.67 6.75
CA HIS A 154 -12.01 26.55 5.84
C HIS A 154 -11.17 25.75 4.84
N PHE A 155 -11.76 24.71 4.25
CA PHE A 155 -11.07 23.81 3.32
C PHE A 155 -10.39 24.55 2.15
N GLY A 156 -11.11 25.45 1.46
CA GLY A 156 -10.57 26.20 0.32
C GLY A 156 -9.40 27.11 0.69
N MET A 157 -9.49 27.83 1.81
CA MET A 157 -8.40 28.65 2.32
C MET A 157 -7.21 27.80 2.78
N SER A 158 -7.46 26.62 3.35
CA SER A 158 -6.38 25.71 3.76
C SER A 158 -5.64 25.11 2.56
N LEU A 159 -6.37 24.80 1.48
CA LEU A 159 -5.78 24.42 0.19
C LEU A 159 -4.91 25.56 -0.38
N LEU A 160 -5.43 26.79 -0.38
CA LEU A 160 -4.71 27.95 -0.88
C LEU A 160 -3.44 28.24 -0.07
N THR A 161 -3.53 28.27 1.26
CA THR A 161 -2.35 28.48 2.11
C THR A 161 -1.33 27.36 1.96
N GLY A 162 -1.80 26.10 1.87
CA GLY A 162 -0.94 24.95 1.60
C GLY A 162 -0.21 25.09 0.26
N PHE A 163 -0.92 25.50 -0.80
CA PHE A 163 -0.33 25.69 -2.13
C PHE A 163 0.68 26.83 -2.15
N ILE A 164 0.35 27.96 -1.53
CA ILE A 164 1.27 29.10 -1.42
C ILE A 164 2.54 28.65 -0.67
N LEU A 165 2.42 27.98 0.48
CA LEU A 165 3.58 27.54 1.24
C LEU A 165 4.41 26.50 0.50
N LEU A 166 3.78 25.58 -0.25
CA LEU A 166 4.45 24.58 -1.07
C LEU A 166 5.42 25.19 -2.10
N VAL A 167 5.08 26.37 -2.64
CA VAL A 167 5.90 27.08 -3.64
C VAL A 167 6.81 28.12 -2.99
N VAL A 168 6.28 28.93 -2.08
CA VAL A 168 6.99 30.07 -1.51
C VAL A 168 8.09 29.63 -0.55
N VAL A 169 7.89 28.59 0.27
CA VAL A 169 8.89 28.17 1.26
C VAL A 169 10.18 27.67 0.59
N PRO A 170 10.14 26.79 -0.43
CA PRO A 170 11.36 26.39 -1.15
C PRO A 170 12.07 27.56 -1.83
N VAL A 171 11.33 28.45 -2.47
CA VAL A 171 11.92 29.63 -3.15
C VAL A 171 12.56 30.56 -2.13
N ALA A 172 11.88 30.86 -1.02
CA ALA A 172 12.43 31.68 0.05
C ALA A 172 13.67 31.04 0.69
N ALA A 173 13.66 29.72 0.91
CA ALA A 173 14.82 29.00 1.43
C ALA A 173 16.02 29.08 0.46
N LEU A 174 15.78 28.95 -0.86
CA LEU A 174 16.84 29.12 -1.86
C LEU A 174 17.41 30.55 -1.85
N LEU A 175 16.54 31.57 -1.81
CA LEU A 175 16.96 32.97 -1.75
C LEU A 175 17.80 33.27 -0.50
N VAL A 176 17.40 32.76 0.66
CA VAL A 176 18.15 32.93 1.92
C VAL A 176 19.49 32.20 1.86
N ALA A 177 19.54 31.01 1.23
CA ALA A 177 20.76 30.23 1.09
C ALA A 177 21.86 30.94 0.26
N PHE A 178 21.50 31.90 -0.60
CA PHE A 178 22.49 32.72 -1.32
C PHE A 178 23.32 33.62 -0.40
N THR A 179 22.78 33.99 0.76
CA THR A 179 23.57 34.66 1.79
C THR A 179 24.38 33.57 2.51
N LEU A 180 25.70 33.68 2.56
CA LEU A 180 26.57 32.66 3.18
C LEU A 180 26.13 32.31 4.64
N ILE A 181 25.56 33.30 5.34
CA ILE A 181 24.98 33.19 6.69
C ILE A 181 23.58 32.53 6.69
N GLY A 182 22.86 32.61 5.58
CA GLY A 182 21.53 32.04 5.41
C GLY A 182 21.52 30.54 5.06
N ILE A 183 22.67 29.92 4.74
CA ILE A 183 22.72 28.47 4.47
C ILE A 183 22.23 27.66 5.69
N PRO A 184 22.75 27.85 6.92
CA PRO A 184 22.24 27.15 8.10
C PRO A 184 20.74 27.39 8.34
N LEU A 185 20.29 28.64 8.16
CA LEU A 185 18.89 29.01 8.36
C LEU A 185 17.97 28.34 7.34
N SER A 186 18.41 28.24 6.09
CA SER A 186 17.65 27.62 5.01
C SER A 186 17.53 26.11 5.21
N ILE A 187 18.60 25.45 5.67
CA ILE A 187 18.55 24.03 6.04
C ILE A 187 17.54 23.81 7.16
N ALA A 188 17.59 24.62 8.23
CA ALA A 188 16.64 24.52 9.33
C ALA A 188 15.18 24.74 8.86
N ALA A 189 14.95 25.72 7.98
CA ALA A 189 13.63 25.99 7.41
C ALA A 189 13.12 24.83 6.55
N VAL A 190 13.97 24.24 5.70
CA VAL A 190 13.63 23.07 4.88
C VAL A 190 13.36 21.84 5.73
N LEU A 191 14.14 21.61 6.79
CA LEU A 191 13.90 20.50 7.72
C LEU A 191 12.54 20.65 8.43
N LEU A 192 12.23 21.83 8.94
CA LEU A 192 10.93 22.11 9.55
C LEU A 192 9.78 21.97 8.55
N TYR A 193 10.00 22.45 7.33
CA TYR A 193 9.06 22.30 6.23
C TYR A 193 8.76 20.83 5.95
N LEU A 194 9.78 20.00 5.73
CA LEU A 194 9.60 18.56 5.47
C LEU A 194 8.97 17.83 6.68
N ALA A 195 9.36 18.19 7.90
CA ALA A 195 8.82 17.61 9.13
C ALA A 195 7.32 17.90 9.33
N THR A 196 6.81 19.01 8.78
CA THR A 196 5.39 19.40 8.88
C THR A 196 4.58 19.05 7.63
N LEU A 197 5.23 18.95 6.47
CA LEU A 197 4.61 18.61 5.19
C LEU A 197 4.09 17.17 5.17
N TYR A 198 4.92 16.20 5.57
CA TYR A 198 4.54 14.78 5.51
C TYR A 198 3.39 14.42 6.48
N PRO A 199 3.38 14.86 7.75
CA PRO A 199 2.26 14.61 8.66
C PRO A 199 0.99 15.39 8.31
N GLY A 200 1.04 16.37 7.41
CA GLY A 200 -0.13 17.17 7.01
C GLY A 200 -1.32 16.31 6.58
N GLN A 201 -1.08 15.19 5.90
CA GLN A 201 -2.14 14.26 5.46
C GLN A 201 -2.92 13.58 6.60
N ILE A 202 -2.42 13.63 7.83
CA ILE A 202 -3.09 13.04 9.01
C ILE A 202 -4.37 13.80 9.36
N PHE A 203 -4.40 15.12 9.21
CA PHE A 203 -5.57 15.93 9.61
C PHE A 203 -6.80 15.67 8.70
N PRO A 204 -6.69 15.64 7.36
CA PRO A 204 -7.80 15.25 6.50
C PRO A 204 -8.20 13.79 6.67
N ALA A 205 -7.26 12.87 6.95
CA ALA A 205 -7.59 11.48 7.23
C ALA A 205 -8.44 11.36 8.51
N LEU A 206 -8.03 12.04 9.59
CA LEU A 206 -8.80 12.09 10.84
C LEU A 206 -10.18 12.72 10.63
N TRP A 207 -10.27 13.83 9.88
CA TRP A 207 -11.53 14.44 9.48
C TRP A 207 -12.46 13.45 8.74
N LEU A 208 -11.91 12.70 7.78
CA LEU A 208 -12.65 11.70 7.02
C LEU A 208 -13.18 10.59 7.93
N GLY A 209 -12.38 10.13 8.89
CA GLY A 209 -12.78 9.15 9.89
C GLY A 209 -13.89 9.66 10.81
N GLU A 210 -13.77 10.90 11.31
CA GLU A 210 -14.82 11.54 12.11
C GLU A 210 -16.14 11.67 11.34
N TRP A 211 -16.07 12.12 10.09
CA TRP A 211 -17.24 12.29 9.23
C TRP A 211 -17.99 10.97 9.02
N ILE A 212 -17.26 9.88 8.72
CA ILE A 212 -17.85 8.57 8.45
C ILE A 212 -18.44 7.95 9.70
N MET A 213 -17.74 7.99 10.82
CA MET A 213 -18.28 7.46 12.07
C MET A 213 -19.48 8.25 12.58
N ARG A 214 -19.51 9.57 12.41
CA ARG A 214 -20.71 10.38 12.72
C ARG A 214 -21.87 10.04 11.80
N SER A 215 -21.62 9.69 10.54
CA SER A 215 -22.67 9.28 9.60
C SER A 215 -23.26 7.89 9.91
N LEU A 216 -22.47 6.99 10.50
CA LEU A 216 -22.88 5.62 10.83
C LEU A 216 -23.38 5.46 12.27
N GLY A 217 -22.92 6.31 13.19
CA GLY A 217 -23.28 6.27 14.61
C GLY A 217 -24.64 6.92 14.86
N ARG A 218 -25.65 6.12 15.21
CA ARG A 218 -27.02 6.58 15.55
C ARG A 218 -27.19 7.12 17.00
N GLY A 219 -26.11 7.40 17.73
CA GLY A 219 -26.19 7.90 19.11
C GLY A 219 -25.18 9.02 19.33
N GLY A 220 -25.65 10.18 19.79
CA GLY A 220 -24.94 11.48 19.80
C GLY A 220 -23.67 11.60 20.67
N ALA A 221 -22.99 10.50 21.02
CA ALA A 221 -21.68 10.55 21.65
C ALA A 221 -20.58 10.87 20.61
N PRO A 222 -19.67 11.81 20.89
CA PRO A 222 -18.55 12.08 19.99
C PRO A 222 -17.65 10.82 19.89
N PRO A 223 -17.25 10.41 18.69
CA PRO A 223 -16.43 9.23 18.53
C PRO A 223 -15.04 9.42 19.14
N SER A 224 -14.43 8.33 19.61
CA SER A 224 -13.05 8.35 20.13
C SER A 224 -12.07 8.86 19.05
N PRO A 225 -11.23 9.88 19.33
CA PRO A 225 -10.27 10.43 18.36
C PRO A 225 -9.29 9.39 17.81
N TYR A 226 -8.92 8.40 18.63
CA TYR A 226 -8.04 7.31 18.21
C TYR A 226 -8.73 6.38 17.21
N LEU A 227 -10.00 6.07 17.43
CA LEU A 227 -10.79 5.23 16.52
C LEU A 227 -11.06 5.99 15.21
N ALA A 228 -11.30 7.31 15.30
CA ALA A 228 -11.42 8.19 14.15
C ALA A 228 -10.16 8.20 13.28
N MET A 229 -8.99 8.30 13.93
CA MET A 229 -7.72 8.23 13.22
C MET A 229 -7.56 6.89 12.50
N THR A 230 -7.83 5.78 13.18
CA THR A 230 -7.71 4.44 12.58
C THR A 230 -8.60 4.27 11.37
N VAL A 231 -9.90 4.55 11.51
CA VAL A 231 -10.87 4.47 10.43
C VAL A 231 -10.50 5.41 9.29
N GLY A 232 -10.14 6.65 9.62
CA GLY A 232 -9.75 7.69 8.68
C GLY A 232 -8.54 7.32 7.83
N VAL A 233 -7.46 6.83 8.45
CA VAL A 233 -6.24 6.42 7.74
C VAL A 233 -6.48 5.19 6.87
N ILE A 234 -7.25 4.19 7.35
CA ILE A 234 -7.59 3.01 6.55
C ILE A 234 -8.36 3.43 5.29
N LEU A 235 -9.37 4.28 5.44
CA LEU A 235 -10.18 4.73 4.32
C LEU A 235 -9.40 5.63 3.35
N PHE A 236 -8.53 6.49 3.88
CA PHE A 236 -7.62 7.28 3.07
C PHE A 236 -6.64 6.39 2.28
N ALA A 237 -6.07 5.37 2.91
CA ALA A 237 -5.17 4.42 2.25
C ALA A 237 -5.85 3.66 1.10
N ILE A 238 -7.11 3.26 1.30
CA ILE A 238 -7.95 2.65 0.28
C ILE A 238 -8.26 3.64 -0.86
N ALA A 239 -8.65 4.87 -0.52
CA ALA A 239 -8.97 5.90 -1.53
C ALA A 239 -7.76 6.24 -2.40
N VAL A 240 -6.57 6.33 -1.81
CA VAL A 240 -5.31 6.59 -2.52
C VAL A 240 -4.77 5.35 -3.26
N ALA A 241 -5.33 4.16 -3.03
CA ALA A 241 -5.01 2.95 -3.81
C ALA A 241 -5.55 2.99 -5.24
N VAL A 242 -6.56 3.83 -5.51
CA VAL A 242 -7.13 3.97 -6.85
C VAL A 242 -6.09 4.56 -7.82
N PRO A 243 -5.78 3.86 -8.94
CA PRO A 243 -4.84 4.37 -9.93
C PRO A 243 -5.36 5.67 -10.55
N PHE A 244 -4.46 6.56 -10.97
CA PHE A 244 -4.74 7.91 -11.51
C PHE A 244 -5.40 8.91 -10.56
N ILE A 245 -6.25 8.50 -9.63
CA ILE A 245 -6.93 9.40 -8.69
C ILE A 245 -6.14 9.57 -7.38
N GLY A 246 -5.44 8.52 -6.95
CA GLY A 246 -4.77 8.51 -5.65
C GLY A 246 -3.73 9.61 -5.46
N TRP A 247 -2.99 10.00 -6.50
CA TRP A 247 -2.00 11.08 -6.40
C TRP A 247 -2.68 12.44 -6.18
N LEU A 248 -3.83 12.68 -6.81
CA LEU A 248 -4.58 13.92 -6.67
C LEU A 248 -5.22 14.01 -5.28
N LEU A 249 -5.83 12.92 -4.79
CA LEU A 249 -6.36 12.85 -3.42
C LEU A 249 -5.27 13.12 -2.39
N ARG A 250 -4.08 12.57 -2.60
CA ARG A 250 -2.93 12.79 -1.71
C ARG A 250 -2.44 14.22 -1.75
N LEU A 251 -2.37 14.83 -2.93
CA LEU A 251 -2.00 16.23 -3.09
C LEU A 251 -3.02 17.14 -2.36
N VAL A 252 -4.31 16.93 -2.58
CA VAL A 252 -5.37 17.71 -1.92
C VAL A 252 -5.32 17.55 -0.40
N ALA A 253 -5.16 16.33 0.10
CA ALA A 253 -5.03 16.08 1.53
C ALA A 253 -3.77 16.73 2.12
N LEU A 254 -2.64 16.61 1.43
CA LEU A 254 -1.39 17.23 1.86
C LEU A 254 -1.55 18.75 1.93
N LEU A 255 -2.07 19.38 0.88
CA LEU A 255 -2.28 20.83 0.83
C LEU A 255 -3.25 21.29 1.93
N ALA A 256 -4.41 20.65 2.06
CA ALA A 256 -5.42 21.01 3.04
C ALA A 256 -4.90 20.87 4.48
N GLY A 257 -4.24 19.75 4.81
CA GLY A 257 -3.74 19.51 6.15
C GLY A 257 -2.51 20.35 6.51
N PHE A 258 -1.57 20.51 5.58
CA PHE A 258 -0.38 21.35 5.76
C PHE A 258 -0.75 22.84 5.91
N GLY A 259 -1.64 23.34 5.04
CA GLY A 259 -2.10 24.71 5.11
C GLY A 259 -2.93 25.01 6.36
N ALA A 260 -3.77 24.07 6.81
CA ALA A 260 -4.53 24.22 8.05
C ALA A 260 -3.61 24.26 9.29
N LEU A 261 -2.55 23.44 9.31
CA LEU A 261 -1.57 23.40 10.40
C LEU A 261 -0.87 24.76 10.56
N TRP A 262 -0.29 25.27 9.47
CA TRP A 262 0.43 26.55 9.50
C TRP A 262 -0.50 27.73 9.80
N ALA A 263 -1.70 27.74 9.24
CA ALA A 263 -2.70 28.75 9.58
C ALA A 263 -3.06 28.70 11.08
N ALA A 264 -3.17 27.51 11.68
CA ALA A 264 -3.48 27.37 13.11
C ALA A 264 -2.32 27.89 14.00
N VAL A 265 -1.08 27.64 13.60
CA VAL A 265 0.11 28.19 14.29
C VAL A 265 0.13 29.72 14.20
N TRP A 266 -0.18 30.32 13.05
CA TRP A 266 -0.23 31.78 12.93
C TRP A 266 -1.36 32.41 13.73
N ALA A 267 -2.56 31.81 13.72
CA ALA A 267 -3.70 32.32 14.49
C ALA A 267 -3.42 32.34 16.01
N THR A 268 -2.73 31.31 16.52
CA THR A 268 -2.36 31.25 17.95
C THR A 268 -1.27 32.26 18.32
N ARG A 269 -0.34 32.58 17.41
CA ARG A 269 0.65 33.65 17.62
C ARG A 269 0.01 35.04 17.63
N ALA A 270 -0.89 35.32 16.69
CA ALA A 270 -1.59 36.60 16.63
C ALA A 270 -2.41 36.89 17.90
N MET A 271 -3.12 35.88 18.43
CA MET A 271 -3.87 36.01 19.69
C MET A 271 -2.98 36.24 20.91
N ARG A 272 -1.76 35.68 20.93
CA ARG A 272 -0.79 35.91 22.03
C ARG A 272 -0.12 37.28 21.97
N GLN A 273 -0.08 37.93 20.81
CA GLN A 273 0.48 39.28 20.66
C GLN A 273 -0.55 40.38 20.95
N ALA A 274 -1.85 40.04 20.94
CA ALA A 274 -2.94 40.96 21.23
C ALA A 274 -3.45 40.90 22.68
N ALA A 275 -2.89 40.00 23.51
CA ALA A 275 -3.20 39.82 24.92
C ALA A 275 -2.00 40.25 25.77
#